data_AF-A0A9D1EZE6-F1
#
_entry.id   AF-A0A9D1EZE6-F1
#
_cell.length_a   1.000
_cell.length_b   1.000
_cell.length_c   1.000
_cell.angle_alpha   90.00
_cell.angle_beta   90.00
_cell.angle_gamma   90.00
#
_symmetry.space_group_name_H-M   'P 1'
#
loop_
_entity.id
_entity.type
_entity.pdbx_description
1 polymer ?
#
loop_
_entity_poly.entity_id
_entity_poly.type
_entity_poly.pdbx_seq_one_letter_code
_entity_poly.pdbx_strand_id
1 'polypeptide(L)'
;MNASAKDLERFFCEIGVRIKELYKDKEFDSDKIARVIPKGSLIKQKSDLILKEDDESINKEIKSLYNHVLPKIGEGLIPHNIPERFWLIYLLVAQAVRIAALLHDIGHPPFSHVVERALDRVYRETNEDSVNKNKWKIFSKNIGELANNHEQLHEAMGERIADDIMKQLITNNFSGNYDTHSQDSLFEQLLRLCVCHILKEKNEFKLLHRIIDSTLDGDRLDYVMRDYRNSGINIGDLEYKRIINEMKLAYVETEKESSFHFVVPVKAINTVENFLRKRFGLYKDVINHHRVIKTDTLLEDIVYRLSRKYLESSDVPHEQNGNEVAIPYDISGLWVSLDGTTSEERISLLTQWNDSWLMVVLRATYYNNYFFENEVDDHVLAQELTELLRNEKQYYSLIKRREDVTIIGNKIKEVLDGQRDLINRIKELNNQTKQEQPVNGEIEIPANSPKVFLELFNTNPSKMISFFYRNISAFIYDEDNFVKDVYNICRDVCKDGFIDVKPVFKKLKDGISSGTKCIYFYSDNSFYTLSELSDIQQVLQIESDSVPLFYLYVVPKNEGDIKQKKIEVLEKIGNELGNKIVATLNNTLEVLK
;
A
#
# COMPACT_ATOMS: atom_id res chain seq x y z
N MET A 1 16.11 -22.24 3.87
CA MET A 1 15.43 -22.32 2.57
C MET A 1 15.39 -23.78 2.13
N ASN A 2 14.20 -24.35 1.92
CA ASN A 2 14.07 -25.67 1.30
C ASN A 2 14.11 -25.48 -0.23
N ALA A 3 14.98 -26.16 -0.96
CA ALA A 3 15.09 -26.06 -2.41
C ALA A 3 15.93 -27.22 -2.96
N SER A 4 15.87 -27.45 -4.28
CA SER A 4 16.77 -28.41 -4.92
C SER A 4 18.21 -27.89 -4.88
N ALA A 5 19.21 -28.79 -4.91
CA ALA A 5 20.62 -28.38 -4.94
C ALA A 5 20.93 -27.50 -6.17
N LYS A 6 20.29 -27.78 -7.31
CA LYS A 6 20.40 -27.00 -8.55
C LYS A 6 19.85 -25.59 -8.39
N ASP A 7 18.69 -25.44 -7.75
CA ASP A 7 18.05 -24.14 -7.54
C ASP A 7 18.85 -23.29 -6.53
N LEU A 8 19.34 -23.90 -5.45
CA LEU A 8 20.21 -23.22 -4.48
C LEU A 8 21.50 -22.72 -5.15
N GLU A 9 22.16 -23.58 -5.91
CA GLU A 9 23.37 -23.24 -6.65
C GLU A 9 23.14 -22.01 -7.54
N ARG A 10 22.09 -22.07 -8.36
CA ARG A 10 21.76 -21.00 -9.30
C ARG A 10 21.41 -19.71 -8.57
N PHE A 11 20.53 -19.77 -7.57
CA PHE A 11 20.10 -18.60 -6.81
C PHE A 11 21.26 -17.88 -6.12
N PHE A 12 22.12 -18.61 -5.40
CA PHE A 12 23.24 -17.98 -4.71
C PHE A 12 24.34 -17.49 -5.66
N CYS A 13 24.52 -18.14 -6.82
CA CYS A 13 25.39 -17.60 -7.86
C CYS A 13 24.87 -16.25 -8.39
N GLU A 14 23.58 -16.17 -8.75
CA GLU A 14 22.96 -14.94 -9.26
C GLU A 14 23.03 -13.80 -8.23
N ILE A 15 22.64 -14.06 -6.97
CA ILE A 15 22.75 -13.08 -5.87
C ILE A 15 24.20 -12.69 -5.59
N GLY A 16 25.13 -13.64 -5.60
CA GLY A 16 26.56 -13.39 -5.36
C GLY A 16 27.16 -12.45 -6.40
N VAL A 17 26.76 -12.58 -7.68
CA VAL A 17 27.15 -11.64 -8.75
C VAL A 17 26.64 -10.23 -8.44
N ARG A 18 25.41 -10.07 -7.96
CA ARG A 18 24.88 -8.75 -7.62
C ARG A 18 25.57 -8.09 -6.45
N ILE A 19 25.80 -8.82 -5.36
CA ILE A 19 26.52 -8.25 -4.20
C ILE A 19 27.93 -7.79 -4.63
N LYS A 20 28.56 -8.49 -5.59
CA LYS A 20 29.84 -8.06 -6.18
C LYS A 20 29.72 -6.78 -7.01
N GLU A 21 28.61 -6.58 -7.73
CA GLU A 21 28.34 -5.33 -8.46
C GLU A 21 28.16 -4.16 -7.48
N LEU A 22 27.41 -4.35 -6.39
CA LEU A 22 27.25 -3.33 -5.33
C LEU A 22 28.59 -2.85 -4.77
N TYR A 23 29.55 -3.76 -4.63
CA TYR A 23 30.91 -3.42 -4.20
C TYR A 23 31.66 -2.54 -5.21
N LYS A 24 31.41 -2.70 -6.52
CA LYS A 24 32.11 -1.96 -7.58
C LYS A 24 31.59 -0.54 -7.78
N ASP A 25 30.30 -0.31 -7.55
CA ASP A 25 29.63 0.96 -7.82
C ASP A 25 29.96 2.05 -6.80
N LYS A 26 30.78 1.73 -5.77
CA LYS A 26 31.26 2.66 -4.74
C LYS A 26 30.14 3.42 -4.00
N GLU A 27 28.95 2.83 -3.87
CA GLU A 27 27.88 3.35 -3.01
C GLU A 27 28.19 3.25 -1.50
N PHE A 28 29.44 2.94 -1.15
CA PHE A 28 29.95 2.88 0.21
C PHE A 28 30.02 4.25 0.85
N ASP A 29 29.82 4.30 2.17
CA ASP A 29 29.98 5.52 2.95
C ASP A 29 31.49 5.80 3.09
N SER A 30 32.00 6.70 2.24
CA SER A 30 33.43 7.04 2.20
C SER A 30 33.93 7.67 3.49
N ASP A 31 33.05 8.32 4.25
CA ASP A 31 33.41 9.08 5.46
C ASP A 31 33.53 8.18 6.69
N LYS A 32 33.01 6.94 6.61
CA LYS A 32 33.21 5.88 7.59
C LYS A 32 34.24 4.83 7.15
N ILE A 33 34.88 5.05 5.99
CA ILE A 33 36.00 4.26 5.50
C ILE A 33 37.27 5.09 5.62
N ALA A 34 38.03 4.91 6.70
CA ALA A 34 39.37 5.46 6.76
C ALA A 34 40.26 4.81 5.69
N ARG A 35 40.27 3.46 5.63
CA ARG A 35 41.24 2.67 4.82
C ARG A 35 40.82 1.22 4.51
N VAL A 36 39.53 0.88 4.38
CA VAL A 36 39.08 -0.41 3.76
C VAL A 36 39.26 -0.38 2.23
N ILE A 37 39.41 0.84 1.67
CA ILE A 37 39.91 1.07 0.33
C ILE A 37 41.38 1.57 0.41
N PRO A 38 42.37 0.75 0.77
CA PRO A 38 43.69 0.95 0.21
C PRO A 38 43.53 0.93 -1.30
N LYS A 39 44.25 1.79 -2.03
CA LYS A 39 44.46 1.61 -3.48
C LYS A 39 45.06 0.20 -3.71
N GLY A 40 44.24 -0.84 -3.78
CA GLY A 40 44.66 -2.21 -4.12
C GLY A 40 44.26 -3.39 -3.22
N SER A 41 43.52 -3.27 -2.11
CA SER A 41 43.24 -4.45 -1.25
C SER A 41 42.01 -4.28 -0.36
N LEU A 42 40.84 -4.82 -0.73
CA LEU A 42 40.32 -5.98 0.02
C LEU A 42 39.39 -6.92 -0.78
N ILE A 43 39.20 -6.63 -2.07
CA ILE A 43 38.64 -7.52 -3.08
C ILE A 43 39.24 -6.98 -4.39
N LYS A 44 40.27 -7.63 -4.96
CA LYS A 44 40.71 -7.27 -6.33
C LYS A 44 39.48 -7.34 -7.24
N GLN A 45 39.39 -6.49 -8.27
CA GLN A 45 38.26 -6.40 -9.22
C GLN A 45 37.78 -7.74 -9.87
N LYS A 46 38.44 -8.86 -9.58
CA LYS A 46 38.16 -10.21 -10.06
C LYS A 46 37.58 -11.20 -9.01
N SER A 47 37.55 -10.91 -7.70
CA SER A 47 37.05 -11.89 -6.71
C SER A 47 35.54 -12.10 -6.75
N ASP A 48 35.08 -13.35 -6.77
CA ASP A 48 33.67 -13.66 -6.51
C ASP A 48 33.48 -13.79 -4.99
N LEU A 49 32.32 -13.37 -4.46
CA LEU A 49 31.95 -13.53 -3.04
C LEU A 49 31.61 -15.00 -2.66
N ILE A 50 32.01 -15.94 -3.52
CA ILE A 50 31.80 -17.37 -3.42
C ILE A 50 33.19 -17.98 -3.19
N LEU A 51 33.31 -18.89 -2.23
CA LEU A 51 34.56 -19.65 -2.08
C LEU A 51 34.77 -20.49 -3.35
N LYS A 52 35.83 -20.20 -4.10
CA LYS A 52 36.20 -20.91 -5.34
C LYS A 52 37.33 -21.88 -5.08
N GLU A 53 37.32 -23.06 -5.69
CA GLU A 53 38.41 -24.02 -5.49
C GLU A 53 39.77 -23.53 -6.04
N ASP A 54 39.76 -22.62 -7.03
CA ASP A 54 40.95 -22.27 -7.82
C ASP A 54 41.69 -20.95 -7.43
N ASP A 55 41.17 -20.13 -6.49
CA ASP A 55 41.77 -18.82 -6.13
C ASP A 55 42.03 -18.68 -4.62
N GLU A 56 43.27 -19.03 -4.22
CA GLU A 56 43.69 -19.14 -2.81
C GLU A 56 43.76 -17.78 -2.10
N SER A 57 44.08 -16.70 -2.82
CA SER A 57 44.18 -15.34 -2.26
C SER A 57 42.80 -14.78 -1.92
N ILE A 58 41.83 -14.98 -2.81
CA ILE A 58 40.45 -14.50 -2.65
C ILE A 58 39.73 -15.30 -1.57
N ASN A 59 39.94 -16.62 -1.54
CA ASN A 59 39.44 -17.47 -0.47
C ASN A 59 39.95 -17.03 0.90
N LYS A 60 41.20 -16.57 1.01
CA LYS A 60 41.75 -16.14 2.31
C LYS A 60 41.03 -14.92 2.87
N GLU A 61 40.72 -13.93 2.02
CA GLU A 61 39.98 -12.72 2.40
C GLU A 61 38.53 -13.03 2.79
N ILE A 62 37.84 -13.83 1.98
CA ILE A 62 36.45 -14.25 2.23
C ILE A 62 36.37 -15.12 3.48
N LYS A 63 37.29 -16.09 3.65
CA LYS A 63 37.39 -16.91 4.87
C LYS A 63 37.69 -16.05 6.09
N SER A 64 38.48 -14.99 5.96
CA SER A 64 38.77 -14.07 7.06
C SER A 64 37.50 -13.31 7.48
N LEU A 65 36.77 -12.72 6.54
CA LEU A 65 35.50 -12.04 6.81
C LEU A 65 34.46 -13.01 7.40
N TYR A 66 34.36 -14.21 6.82
CA TYR A 66 33.50 -15.28 7.30
C TYR A 66 33.83 -15.71 8.74
N ASN A 67 35.10 -16.00 9.05
CA ASN A 67 35.55 -16.39 10.39
C ASN A 67 35.34 -15.28 11.43
N HIS A 68 35.29 -14.02 10.99
CA HIS A 68 35.02 -12.87 11.85
C HIS A 68 33.52 -12.69 12.13
N VAL A 69 32.67 -12.91 11.13
CA VAL A 69 31.21 -12.73 11.23
C VAL A 69 30.53 -13.91 11.91
N LEU A 70 30.95 -15.14 11.60
CA LEU A 70 30.28 -16.36 12.06
C LEU A 70 30.17 -16.47 13.59
N PRO A 71 31.19 -16.17 14.41
CA PRO A 71 31.09 -16.25 15.87
C PRO A 71 30.09 -15.25 16.45
N LYS A 72 29.85 -14.12 15.77
CA LYS A 72 28.92 -13.07 16.23
C LYS A 72 27.46 -13.43 15.95
N ILE A 73 27.20 -14.06 14.81
CA ILE A 73 25.84 -14.39 14.35
C ILE A 73 25.41 -15.79 14.81
N GLY A 74 26.34 -16.73 14.93
CA GLY A 74 26.13 -18.11 15.35
C GLY A 74 25.88 -19.07 14.18
N GLU A 75 26.61 -20.20 14.17
CA GLU A 75 26.52 -21.26 13.15
C GLU A 75 25.12 -21.87 13.02
N GLY A 76 24.36 -21.92 14.12
CA GLY A 76 23.02 -22.51 14.17
C GLY A 76 21.97 -21.83 13.27
N LEU A 77 22.29 -20.69 12.65
CA LEU A 77 21.41 -19.99 11.72
C LEU A 77 21.57 -20.44 10.26
N ILE A 78 22.61 -21.22 9.94
CA ILE A 78 22.88 -21.70 8.57
C ILE A 78 22.24 -23.08 8.38
N PRO A 79 21.33 -23.26 7.40
CA PRO A 79 20.74 -24.56 7.12
C PRO A 79 21.77 -25.55 6.56
N HIS A 80 21.70 -26.80 7.00
CA HIS A 80 22.61 -27.89 6.59
C HIS A 80 22.66 -28.16 5.08
N ASN A 81 21.62 -27.77 4.33
CA ASN A 81 21.54 -27.95 2.88
C ASN A 81 22.22 -26.83 2.09
N ILE A 82 22.82 -25.83 2.74
CA ILE A 82 23.57 -24.76 2.09
C ILE A 82 25.06 -25.13 2.07
N PRO A 83 25.69 -25.27 0.89
CA PRO A 83 27.14 -25.49 0.77
C PRO A 83 27.96 -24.37 1.42
N GLU A 84 29.10 -24.72 2.03
CA GLU A 84 30.01 -23.77 2.74
C GLU A 84 30.38 -22.56 1.88
N ARG A 85 30.57 -22.77 0.56
CA ARG A 85 30.88 -21.71 -0.40
C ARG A 85 29.86 -20.58 -0.48
N PHE A 86 28.63 -20.78 -0.01
CA PHE A 86 27.56 -19.78 0.00
C PHE A 86 27.23 -19.24 1.38
N TRP A 87 27.91 -19.67 2.45
CA TRP A 87 27.56 -19.30 3.82
C TRP A 87 27.60 -17.78 4.06
N LEU A 88 28.62 -17.09 3.55
CA LEU A 88 28.70 -15.63 3.67
C LEU A 88 27.54 -14.92 2.97
N ILE A 89 27.21 -15.34 1.74
CA ILE A 89 26.09 -14.77 0.97
C ILE A 89 24.77 -15.04 1.69
N TYR A 90 24.57 -16.26 2.20
CA TYR A 90 23.39 -16.60 3.00
C TYR A 90 23.28 -15.74 4.25
N LEU A 91 24.37 -15.55 5.01
CA LEU A 91 24.36 -14.70 6.20
C LEU A 91 24.01 -13.25 5.87
N LEU A 92 24.61 -12.68 4.82
CA LEU A 92 24.29 -11.33 4.34
C LEU A 92 22.81 -11.21 3.98
N VAL A 93 22.30 -12.09 3.12
CA VAL A 93 20.91 -12.08 2.66
C VAL A 93 19.93 -12.31 3.81
N ALA A 94 20.19 -13.27 4.69
CA ALA A 94 19.31 -13.58 5.80
C ALA A 94 19.20 -12.42 6.79
N GLN A 95 20.32 -11.75 7.10
CA GLN A 95 20.30 -10.55 7.95
C GLN A 95 19.68 -9.37 7.22
N ALA A 96 19.97 -9.19 5.92
CA ALA A 96 19.40 -8.11 5.12
C ALA A 96 17.87 -8.21 5.07
N VAL A 97 17.32 -9.41 4.85
CA VAL A 97 15.87 -9.64 4.87
C VAL A 97 15.28 -9.34 6.24
N ARG A 98 15.94 -9.72 7.35
CA ARG A 98 15.44 -9.44 8.71
C ARG A 98 15.40 -7.94 9.01
N ILE A 99 16.46 -7.22 8.62
CA ILE A 99 16.54 -5.77 8.82
C ILE A 99 15.53 -5.07 7.92
N ALA A 100 15.45 -5.45 6.64
CA ALA A 100 14.46 -4.91 5.72
C ALA A 100 13.03 -5.16 6.24
N ALA A 101 12.74 -6.37 6.75
CA ALA A 101 11.44 -6.68 7.36
C ALA A 101 11.16 -5.83 8.61
N LEU A 102 12.17 -5.54 9.44
CA LEU A 102 12.02 -4.69 10.61
C LEU A 102 11.76 -3.22 10.23
N LEU A 103 12.34 -2.76 9.13
CA LEU A 103 12.32 -1.35 8.71
C LEU A 103 11.30 -1.05 7.60
N HIS A 104 10.61 -2.04 7.03
CA HIS A 104 9.77 -1.85 5.84
C HIS A 104 8.68 -0.77 6.00
N ASP A 105 8.13 -0.65 7.21
CA ASP A 105 7.06 0.30 7.55
C ASP A 105 7.56 1.55 8.32
N ILE A 106 8.88 1.76 8.43
CA ILE A 106 9.43 2.89 9.20
C ILE A 106 9.13 4.26 8.59
N GLY A 107 8.74 4.29 7.31
CA GLY A 107 8.45 5.52 6.57
C GLY A 107 7.04 6.07 6.73
N HIS A 108 6.14 5.37 7.44
CA HIS A 108 4.76 5.84 7.60
C HIS A 108 4.70 7.13 8.42
N PRO A 109 4.00 8.19 7.93
CA PRO A 109 3.71 9.36 8.73
C PRO A 109 2.74 9.00 9.89
N PRO A 110 2.48 9.92 10.83
CA PRO A 110 1.40 9.77 11.80
C PRO A 110 0.07 9.39 11.12
N PHE A 111 -0.62 8.37 11.61
CA PHE A 111 -1.82 7.79 10.99
C PHE A 111 -1.65 7.34 9.52
N SER A 112 -0.40 7.06 9.12
CA SER A 112 0.00 6.39 7.88
C SER A 112 -0.68 6.99 6.63
N HIS A 113 -1.42 6.17 5.87
CA HIS A 113 -2.04 6.57 4.62
C HIS A 113 -3.04 7.73 4.73
N VAL A 114 -3.58 8.02 5.91
CA VAL A 114 -4.54 9.13 6.09
C VAL A 114 -3.84 10.47 5.88
N VAL A 115 -2.72 10.68 6.58
CA VAL A 115 -1.92 11.90 6.44
C VAL A 115 -1.25 11.95 5.06
N GLU A 116 -0.76 10.82 4.56
CA GLU A 116 -0.19 10.72 3.21
C GLU A 116 -1.15 11.25 2.14
N ARG A 117 -2.41 10.76 2.13
CA ARG A 117 -3.43 11.23 1.18
C ARG A 117 -3.76 12.71 1.37
N ALA A 118 -3.80 13.19 2.62
CA ALA A 118 -4.03 14.60 2.89
C ALA A 118 -2.93 15.49 2.30
N LEU A 119 -1.65 15.12 2.48
CA LEU A 119 -0.50 15.86 1.95
C LEU A 119 -0.43 15.81 0.42
N ASP A 120 -0.68 14.66 -0.19
CA ASP A 120 -0.78 14.52 -1.66
C ASP A 120 -1.91 15.39 -2.22
N ARG A 121 -3.07 15.41 -1.54
CA ARG A 121 -4.19 16.28 -1.90
C ARG A 121 -3.82 17.77 -1.78
N VAL A 122 -3.12 18.19 -0.74
CA VAL A 122 -2.60 19.57 -0.61
C VAL A 122 -1.70 19.89 -1.80
N TYR A 123 -0.76 19.01 -2.15
CA TYR A 123 0.18 19.25 -3.24
C TYR A 123 -0.51 19.39 -4.60
N ARG A 124 -1.52 18.55 -4.88
CA ARG A 124 -2.25 18.56 -6.16
C ARG A 124 -3.27 19.68 -6.32
N GLU A 125 -3.96 20.04 -5.23
CA GLU A 125 -5.07 21.00 -5.29
C GLU A 125 -4.65 22.45 -4.99
N THR A 126 -3.47 22.67 -4.41
CA THR A 126 -3.00 24.02 -4.05
C THR A 126 -2.32 24.70 -5.24
N ASN A 127 -2.78 25.90 -5.58
CA ASN A 127 -2.09 26.75 -6.53
C ASN A 127 -0.97 27.54 -5.81
N GLU A 128 0.26 27.46 -6.30
CA GLU A 128 1.43 28.19 -5.76
C GLU A 128 1.16 29.71 -5.63
N ASP A 129 0.42 30.29 -6.57
CA ASP A 129 0.11 31.73 -6.55
C ASP A 129 -0.89 32.13 -5.45
N SER A 130 -1.63 31.17 -4.88
CA SER A 130 -2.60 31.42 -3.80
C SER A 130 -2.01 31.29 -2.38
N VAL A 131 -0.74 30.92 -2.26
CA VAL A 131 -0.10 30.63 -0.96
C VAL A 131 1.19 31.42 -0.76
N ASN A 132 1.70 31.42 0.47
CA ASN A 132 2.99 32.02 0.79
C ASN A 132 4.12 31.24 0.09
N LYS A 133 4.84 31.91 -0.82
CA LYS A 133 5.89 31.32 -1.65
C LYS A 133 7.01 30.64 -0.86
N ASN A 134 7.39 31.20 0.29
CA ASN A 134 8.47 30.62 1.11
C ASN A 134 8.00 29.32 1.78
N LYS A 135 6.78 29.30 2.33
CA LYS A 135 6.19 28.09 2.91
C LYS A 135 5.96 27.02 1.85
N TRP A 136 5.44 27.41 0.69
CA TRP A 136 5.24 26.52 -0.44
C TRP A 136 6.54 25.88 -0.89
N LYS A 137 7.62 26.65 -1.01
CA LYS A 137 8.95 26.12 -1.37
C LYS A 137 9.44 25.04 -0.41
N ILE A 138 9.26 25.23 0.90
CA ILE A 138 9.63 24.23 1.91
C ILE A 138 8.72 23.00 1.79
N PHE A 139 7.42 23.21 1.65
CA PHE A 139 6.44 22.12 1.51
C PHE A 139 6.71 21.29 0.24
N SER A 140 6.79 21.93 -0.93
CA SER A 140 6.97 21.26 -2.23
C SER A 140 8.37 20.67 -2.40
N LYS A 141 9.40 21.18 -1.72
CA LYS A 141 10.70 20.51 -1.67
C LYS A 141 10.59 19.16 -0.96
N ASN A 142 9.93 19.14 0.20
CA ASN A 142 9.83 17.93 1.01
C ASN A 142 8.80 16.96 0.42
N ILE A 143 7.64 17.45 -0.01
CA ILE A 143 6.48 16.68 -0.51
C ILE A 143 6.48 16.48 -2.03
N GLY A 144 7.10 17.36 -2.82
CA GLY A 144 7.03 17.30 -4.29
C GLY A 144 7.84 16.18 -4.93
N GLU A 145 8.92 15.73 -4.29
CA GLU A 145 9.57 14.46 -4.66
C GLU A 145 8.65 13.25 -4.40
N LEU A 146 7.67 13.39 -3.50
CA LEU A 146 6.75 12.35 -3.04
C LEU A 146 5.51 12.19 -3.93
N ALA A 147 5.09 13.25 -4.65
CA ALA A 147 3.88 13.23 -5.47
C ALA A 147 4.12 12.83 -6.94
N ASN A 148 5.35 12.99 -7.46
CA ASN A 148 5.65 12.86 -8.89
C ASN A 148 5.97 11.42 -9.35
N ASN A 149 6.33 10.49 -8.45
CA ASN A 149 6.83 9.17 -8.84
C ASN A 149 5.79 8.03 -8.83
N HIS A 150 4.54 8.27 -8.44
CA HIS A 150 3.52 7.22 -8.21
C HIS A 150 3.92 6.11 -7.19
N GLU A 151 5.12 6.16 -6.61
CA GLU A 151 5.54 5.38 -5.45
C GLU A 151 4.87 5.93 -4.19
N GLN A 152 4.51 5.06 -3.25
CA GLN A 152 3.82 5.49 -2.03
C GLN A 152 4.80 6.26 -1.14
N LEU A 153 4.36 7.36 -0.52
CA LEU A 153 5.17 8.26 0.32
C LEU A 153 6.05 7.51 1.32
N HIS A 154 5.44 6.55 2.00
CA HIS A 154 6.05 5.80 3.08
C HIS A 154 7.11 4.81 2.56
N GLU A 155 7.06 4.39 1.29
CA GLU A 155 8.09 3.52 0.70
C GLU A 155 9.39 4.32 0.47
N ALA A 156 9.29 5.46 -0.20
CA ALA A 156 10.44 6.35 -0.44
C ALA A 156 11.03 6.89 0.87
N MET A 157 10.16 7.25 1.82
CA MET A 157 10.59 7.69 3.15
C MET A 157 11.24 6.54 3.94
N GLY A 158 10.62 5.37 3.94
CA GLY A 158 11.09 4.20 4.67
C GLY A 158 12.49 3.80 4.21
N GLU A 159 12.74 3.86 2.91
CA GLU A 159 14.05 3.62 2.34
C GLU A 159 15.10 4.65 2.81
N ARG A 160 14.80 5.94 2.72
CA ARG A 160 15.72 7.00 3.14
C ARG A 160 16.06 6.90 4.63
N ILE A 161 15.05 6.67 5.47
CA ILE A 161 15.21 6.50 6.91
C ILE A 161 16.02 5.24 7.22
N ALA A 162 15.72 4.13 6.56
CA ALA A 162 16.46 2.88 6.73
C ALA A 162 17.94 3.06 6.36
N ASP A 163 18.23 3.77 5.26
CA ASP A 163 19.59 4.06 4.85
C ASP A 163 20.32 4.97 5.87
N ASP A 164 19.68 6.03 6.35
CA ASP A 164 20.25 6.93 7.37
C ASP A 164 20.54 6.18 8.69
N ILE A 165 19.62 5.34 9.17
CA ILE A 165 19.83 4.52 10.39
C ILE A 165 20.99 3.56 10.18
N MET A 166 21.00 2.82 9.07
CA MET A 166 22.06 1.86 8.77
C MET A 166 23.42 2.55 8.62
N LYS A 167 23.47 3.76 8.03
CA LYS A 167 24.68 4.58 7.98
C LYS A 167 25.21 4.88 9.36
N GLN A 168 24.36 5.25 10.32
CA GLN A 168 24.80 5.52 11.70
C GLN A 168 25.37 4.28 12.39
N LEU A 169 24.80 3.09 12.12
CA LEU A 169 25.23 1.82 12.72
C LEU A 169 26.57 1.31 12.17
N ILE A 170 27.02 1.77 10.99
CA ILE A 170 28.32 1.37 10.44
C ILE A 170 29.45 1.76 11.40
N THR A 171 30.22 0.74 11.78
CA THR A 171 31.40 0.78 12.64
C THR A 171 32.44 1.71 12.04
N ASN A 172 32.80 2.74 12.81
CA ASN A 172 33.84 3.68 12.46
C ASN A 172 35.23 3.02 12.62
N ASN A 173 36.03 3.02 11.56
CA ASN A 173 37.37 2.41 11.54
C ASN A 173 38.52 3.45 11.52
N PHE A 174 38.24 4.72 11.85
CA PHE A 174 39.25 5.79 11.84
C PHE A 174 40.25 5.73 13.02
N SER A 175 39.93 5.08 14.15
CA SER A 175 40.73 5.22 15.39
C SER A 175 40.97 3.94 16.22
N GLY A 176 40.64 2.74 15.72
CA GLY A 176 40.68 1.48 16.48
C GLY A 176 41.43 0.32 15.82
N ASN A 177 41.52 -0.82 16.53
CA ASN A 177 42.22 -2.06 16.16
C ASN A 177 41.93 -2.44 14.69
N TYR A 178 42.92 -2.22 13.82
CA TYR A 178 42.70 -1.95 12.40
C TYR A 178 41.99 -3.06 11.63
N ASP A 179 42.31 -4.33 11.87
CA ASP A 179 41.80 -5.43 11.05
C ASP A 179 40.34 -5.80 11.38
N THR A 180 39.98 -5.94 12.66
CA THR A 180 38.61 -6.31 13.05
C THR A 180 37.58 -5.23 12.74
N HIS A 181 37.92 -3.94 12.96
CA HIS A 181 37.02 -2.83 12.64
C HIS A 181 36.83 -2.66 11.13
N SER A 182 37.83 -3.05 10.33
CA SER A 182 37.73 -3.03 8.86
C SER A 182 36.74 -4.08 8.33
N GLN A 183 36.72 -5.27 8.94
CA GLN A 183 35.84 -6.37 8.56
C GLN A 183 34.40 -6.14 9.01
N ASP A 184 34.21 -5.59 10.21
CA ASP A 184 32.89 -5.16 10.69
C ASP A 184 32.28 -4.12 9.76
N SER A 185 33.03 -3.05 9.49
CA SER A 185 32.59 -1.98 8.59
C SER A 185 32.25 -2.47 7.18
N LEU A 186 33.04 -3.41 6.62
CA LEU A 186 32.76 -3.98 5.30
C LEU A 186 31.47 -4.82 5.30
N PHE A 187 31.28 -5.68 6.31
CA PHE A 187 30.08 -6.50 6.42
C PHE A 187 28.82 -5.64 6.58
N GLU A 188 28.85 -4.67 7.49
CA GLU A 188 27.73 -3.75 7.76
C GLU A 188 27.35 -2.92 6.53
N GLN A 189 28.34 -2.52 5.73
CA GLN A 189 28.09 -1.80 4.50
C GLN A 189 27.49 -2.66 3.39
N LEU A 190 28.00 -3.88 3.17
CA LEU A 190 27.38 -4.83 2.26
C LEU A 190 25.95 -5.15 2.69
N LEU A 191 25.74 -5.29 4.00
CA LEU A 191 24.43 -5.50 4.60
C LEU A 191 23.49 -4.32 4.32
N ARG A 192 23.92 -3.07 4.54
CA ARG A 192 23.16 -1.86 4.20
C ARG A 192 22.75 -1.84 2.73
N LEU A 193 23.68 -2.07 1.81
CA LEU A 193 23.39 -2.08 0.38
C LEU A 193 22.38 -3.17 0.00
N CYS A 194 22.51 -4.37 0.59
CA CYS A 194 21.52 -5.43 0.41
C CYS A 194 20.13 -5.02 0.92
N VAL A 195 20.04 -4.40 2.10
CA VAL A 195 18.77 -3.88 2.66
C VAL A 195 18.13 -2.88 1.71
N CYS A 196 18.88 -1.86 1.25
CA CYS A 196 18.36 -0.87 0.31
C CYS A 196 17.89 -1.51 -1.01
N HIS A 197 18.61 -2.50 -1.53
CA HIS A 197 18.22 -3.21 -2.76
C HIS A 197 16.98 -4.10 -2.58
N ILE A 198 16.80 -4.69 -1.40
CA ILE A 198 15.57 -5.43 -1.04
C ILE A 198 14.39 -4.47 -0.99
N LEU A 199 14.52 -3.35 -0.26
CA LEU A 199 13.43 -2.36 -0.14
C LEU A 199 13.03 -1.77 -1.49
N LYS A 200 14.00 -1.52 -2.39
CA LYS A 200 13.77 -1.01 -3.76
C LYS A 200 13.34 -2.05 -4.79
N GLU A 201 13.15 -3.31 -4.42
CA GLU A 201 12.88 -4.40 -5.37
C GLU A 201 13.90 -4.49 -6.53
N LYS A 202 15.18 -4.18 -6.30
CA LYS A 202 16.18 -4.12 -7.37
C LYS A 202 16.67 -5.51 -7.78
N ASN A 203 16.60 -5.81 -9.08
CA ASN A 203 17.14 -7.04 -9.69
C ASN A 203 16.67 -8.32 -8.94
N GLU A 204 17.60 -9.22 -8.62
CA GLU A 204 17.33 -10.50 -7.94
C GLU A 204 16.91 -10.31 -6.46
N PHE A 205 17.13 -9.12 -5.87
CA PHE A 205 16.61 -8.80 -4.53
C PHE A 205 15.09 -8.63 -4.50
N LYS A 206 14.45 -8.46 -5.67
CA LYS A 206 12.98 -8.48 -5.78
C LYS A 206 12.38 -9.77 -5.23
N LEU A 207 13.04 -10.90 -5.41
CA LEU A 207 12.57 -12.15 -4.83
C LEU A 207 12.60 -12.10 -3.30
N LEU A 208 13.67 -11.56 -2.72
CA LEU A 208 13.82 -11.44 -1.28
C LEU A 208 12.80 -10.45 -0.69
N HIS A 209 12.49 -9.38 -1.41
CA HIS A 209 11.42 -8.45 -1.06
C HIS A 209 10.06 -9.15 -0.92
N ARG A 210 9.77 -10.19 -1.72
CA ARG A 210 8.51 -10.97 -1.63
C ARG A 210 8.31 -11.69 -0.29
N ILE A 211 9.36 -11.86 0.51
CA ILE A 211 9.23 -12.36 1.90
C ILE A 211 8.54 -11.32 2.78
N ILE A 212 8.72 -10.03 2.47
CA ILE A 212 8.24 -8.88 3.23
C ILE A 212 6.91 -8.40 2.66
N ASP A 213 6.83 -8.18 1.34
CA ASP A 213 5.60 -7.78 0.64
C ASP A 213 5.31 -8.66 -0.60
N SER A 214 4.29 -9.50 -0.48
CA SER A 214 3.73 -10.33 -1.54
C SER A 214 2.28 -10.72 -1.21
N THR A 215 1.62 -11.56 -2.01
CA THR A 215 0.28 -12.03 -1.61
C THR A 215 0.30 -12.88 -0.34
N LEU A 216 1.43 -13.55 -0.08
CA LEU A 216 1.67 -14.42 1.07
C LEU A 216 3.06 -14.12 1.63
N ASP A 217 3.14 -13.09 2.46
CA ASP A 217 4.37 -12.56 3.05
C ASP A 217 4.37 -12.61 4.58
N GLY A 218 5.49 -12.25 5.19
CA GLY A 218 5.64 -12.20 6.64
C GLY A 218 4.78 -11.11 7.30
N ASP A 219 4.66 -9.93 6.68
CA ASP A 219 3.89 -8.82 7.21
C ASP A 219 2.40 -9.17 7.37
N ARG A 220 1.77 -9.64 6.29
CA ARG A 220 0.34 -10.02 6.28
C ARG A 220 0.06 -11.24 7.13
N LEU A 221 0.97 -12.21 7.19
CA LEU A 221 0.80 -13.35 8.10
C LEU A 221 0.79 -12.92 9.57
N ASP A 222 1.50 -11.83 9.90
CA ASP A 222 1.56 -11.27 11.24
C ASP A 222 0.39 -10.33 11.54
N TYR A 223 0.20 -9.24 10.77
CA TYR A 223 -0.84 -8.25 11.07
C TYR A 223 -2.25 -8.84 11.00
N VAL A 224 -2.52 -9.77 10.07
CA VAL A 224 -3.86 -10.37 9.96
C VAL A 224 -4.25 -11.02 11.28
N MET A 225 -3.33 -11.73 11.92
CA MET A 225 -3.59 -12.39 13.20
C MET A 225 -3.51 -11.43 14.39
N ARG A 226 -2.55 -10.51 14.38
CA ARG A 226 -2.36 -9.51 15.44
C ARG A 226 -3.56 -8.57 15.57
N ASP A 227 -4.08 -8.06 14.45
CA ASP A 227 -5.17 -7.08 14.45
C ASP A 227 -6.49 -7.70 14.88
N TYR A 228 -6.75 -8.95 14.50
CA TYR A 228 -7.89 -9.68 15.03
C TYR A 228 -7.80 -9.91 16.54
N ARG A 229 -6.61 -10.29 17.05
CA ARG A 229 -6.40 -10.45 18.49
C ARG A 229 -6.59 -9.13 19.25
N ASN A 230 -6.07 -8.03 18.71
CA ASN A 230 -6.14 -6.72 19.34
C ASN A 230 -7.53 -6.06 19.22
N SER A 231 -8.29 -6.36 18.17
CA SER A 231 -9.69 -5.90 18.02
C SER A 231 -10.68 -6.65 18.91
N GLY A 232 -10.28 -7.79 19.48
CA GLY A 232 -11.13 -8.64 20.32
C GLY A 232 -12.09 -9.54 19.53
N ILE A 233 -11.98 -9.59 18.20
CA ILE A 233 -12.80 -10.47 17.35
C ILE A 233 -12.12 -11.84 17.29
N ASN A 234 -12.79 -12.89 17.78
CA ASN A 234 -12.26 -14.24 17.75
C ASN A 234 -12.60 -14.94 16.41
N ILE A 235 -11.58 -15.12 15.58
CA ILE A 235 -11.64 -15.85 14.30
C ILE A 235 -10.84 -17.17 14.31
N GLY A 236 -10.35 -17.58 15.49
CA GLY A 236 -9.42 -18.71 15.65
C GLY A 236 -8.03 -18.44 15.09
N ASP A 237 -7.07 -19.32 15.40
CA ASP A 237 -5.68 -19.19 14.97
C ASP A 237 -5.46 -19.60 13.50
N LEU A 238 -4.38 -19.10 12.90
CA LEU A 238 -3.88 -19.52 11.60
C LEU A 238 -2.66 -20.41 11.78
N GLU A 239 -2.67 -21.61 11.20
CA GLU A 239 -1.55 -22.56 11.25
C GLU A 239 -0.46 -22.20 10.22
N TYR A 240 0.13 -21.00 10.31
CA TYR A 240 1.15 -20.52 9.37
C TYR A 240 2.37 -21.46 9.28
N LYS A 241 2.66 -22.25 10.32
CA LYS A 241 3.71 -23.28 10.31
C LYS A 241 3.57 -24.26 9.14
N ARG A 242 2.35 -24.62 8.76
CA ARG A 242 2.09 -25.54 7.63
C ARG A 242 2.45 -24.91 6.28
N ILE A 243 2.30 -23.58 6.17
CA ILE A 243 2.70 -22.82 4.99
C ILE A 243 4.23 -22.68 4.99
N ILE A 244 4.81 -22.14 6.06
CA ILE A 244 6.21 -21.72 6.11
C ILE A 244 7.19 -22.90 6.12
N ASN A 245 6.93 -23.95 6.92
CA ASN A 245 7.90 -25.04 7.13
C ASN A 245 8.15 -25.85 5.85
N GLU A 246 7.20 -25.88 4.94
CA GLU A 246 7.26 -26.65 3.70
C GLU A 246 7.37 -25.80 2.43
N MET A 247 7.38 -24.47 2.59
CA MET A 247 7.66 -23.54 1.52
C MET A 247 9.05 -23.79 0.95
N LYS A 248 9.17 -23.75 -0.38
CA LYS A 248 10.42 -23.95 -1.09
C LYS A 248 10.76 -22.77 -1.98
N LEU A 249 12.04 -22.58 -2.24
CA LEU A 249 12.52 -21.76 -3.35
C LEU A 249 12.64 -22.67 -4.58
N ALA A 250 12.03 -22.28 -5.69
CA ALA A 250 12.08 -23.04 -6.94
C ALA A 250 12.20 -22.10 -8.14
N TYR A 251 12.93 -22.53 -9.17
CA TYR A 251 12.91 -21.88 -10.47
C TYR A 251 11.68 -22.36 -11.25
N VAL A 252 10.73 -21.47 -11.49
CA VAL A 252 9.47 -21.80 -12.17
C VAL A 252 9.56 -21.32 -13.61
N GLU A 253 9.38 -22.24 -14.55
CA GLU A 253 9.29 -21.95 -15.98
C GLU A 253 7.82 -22.06 -16.41
N THR A 254 7.23 -20.94 -16.80
CA THR A 254 5.89 -20.86 -17.39
C THR A 254 6.00 -20.28 -18.81
N GLU A 255 4.93 -20.38 -19.60
CA GLU A 255 4.89 -19.77 -20.95
C GLU A 255 5.13 -18.24 -20.92
N LYS A 256 4.87 -17.58 -19.78
CA LYS A 256 4.93 -16.12 -19.63
C LYS A 256 6.15 -15.62 -18.86
N GLU A 257 6.70 -16.43 -17.94
CA GLU A 257 7.79 -16.02 -17.04
C GLU A 257 8.68 -17.21 -16.68
N SER A 258 9.99 -16.98 -16.60
CA SER A 258 10.97 -17.93 -16.08
C SER A 258 11.82 -17.27 -14.99
N SER A 259 11.40 -17.41 -13.73
CA SER A 259 12.07 -16.75 -12.60
C SER A 259 11.96 -17.58 -11.31
N PHE A 260 12.67 -17.16 -10.27
CA PHE A 260 12.57 -17.80 -8.97
C PHE A 260 11.31 -17.36 -8.23
N HIS A 261 10.65 -18.31 -7.57
CA HIS A 261 9.49 -18.06 -6.72
C HIS A 261 9.57 -18.84 -5.40
N PHE A 262 8.92 -18.30 -4.37
CA PHE A 262 8.56 -19.08 -3.19
C PHE A 262 7.29 -19.88 -3.49
N VAL A 263 7.39 -21.20 -3.41
CA VAL A 263 6.33 -22.14 -3.75
C VAL A 263 5.86 -22.90 -2.51
N VAL A 264 4.55 -23.08 -2.38
CA VAL A 264 3.89 -23.75 -1.23
C VAL A 264 3.46 -25.17 -1.64
N PRO A 265 3.51 -26.20 -0.78
CA PRO A 265 3.02 -27.51 -1.20
C PRO A 265 1.51 -27.49 -1.44
N VAL A 266 1.02 -28.19 -2.47
CA VAL A 266 -0.43 -28.27 -2.79
C VAL A 266 -1.27 -28.69 -1.59
N LYS A 267 -0.77 -29.59 -0.74
CA LYS A 267 -1.47 -30.01 0.49
C LYS A 267 -1.72 -28.89 1.51
N ALA A 268 -1.11 -27.71 1.37
CA ALA A 268 -1.36 -26.55 2.23
C ALA A 268 -2.38 -25.56 1.62
N ILE A 269 -3.01 -25.88 0.48
CA ILE A 269 -4.01 -25.03 -0.20
C ILE A 269 -5.11 -24.53 0.75
N ASN A 270 -5.67 -25.43 1.57
CA ASN A 270 -6.72 -25.07 2.53
C ASN A 270 -6.25 -24.04 3.57
N THR A 271 -4.97 -24.09 3.97
CA THR A 271 -4.39 -23.12 4.91
C THR A 271 -4.21 -21.76 4.23
N VAL A 272 -3.80 -21.74 2.96
CA VAL A 272 -3.70 -20.52 2.15
C VAL A 272 -5.08 -19.90 1.92
N GLU A 273 -6.10 -20.69 1.56
CA GLU A 273 -7.47 -20.19 1.42
C GLU A 273 -8.01 -19.61 2.73
N ASN A 274 -7.79 -20.30 3.85
CA ASN A 274 -8.20 -19.81 5.17
C ASN A 274 -7.52 -18.47 5.51
N PHE A 275 -6.23 -18.33 5.21
CA PHE A 275 -5.51 -17.06 5.35
C PHE A 275 -6.15 -15.95 4.50
N LEU A 276 -6.42 -16.21 3.22
CA LEU A 276 -7.04 -15.23 2.32
C LEU A 276 -8.44 -14.80 2.80
N ARG A 277 -9.25 -15.75 3.29
CA ARG A 277 -10.56 -15.45 3.90
C ARG A 277 -10.44 -14.59 5.15
N LYS A 278 -9.50 -14.92 6.04
CA LYS A 278 -9.25 -14.12 7.26
C LYS A 278 -8.79 -12.71 6.91
N ARG A 279 -7.84 -12.58 5.98
CA ARG A 279 -7.38 -11.27 5.52
C ARG A 279 -8.54 -10.45 4.94
N PHE A 280 -9.32 -11.04 4.03
CA PHE A 280 -10.50 -10.37 3.47
C PHE A 280 -11.50 -9.94 4.55
N GLY A 281 -11.76 -10.84 5.51
CA GLY A 281 -12.59 -10.55 6.69
C GLY A 281 -12.06 -9.37 7.50
N LEU A 282 -10.75 -9.28 7.74
CA LEU A 282 -10.14 -8.19 8.51
C LEU A 282 -10.41 -6.85 7.82
N TYR A 283 -10.20 -6.80 6.50
CA TYR A 283 -10.48 -5.60 5.73
C TYR A 283 -11.96 -5.24 5.77
N LYS A 284 -12.86 -6.21 5.69
CA LYS A 284 -14.31 -5.99 5.68
C LYS A 284 -14.87 -5.57 7.04
N ASP A 285 -14.44 -6.24 8.11
CA ASP A 285 -15.06 -6.14 9.43
C ASP A 285 -14.40 -5.08 10.32
N VAL A 286 -13.10 -4.82 10.13
CA VAL A 286 -12.32 -3.89 10.97
C VAL A 286 -11.89 -2.68 10.16
N ILE A 287 -11.05 -2.86 9.14
CA ILE A 287 -10.38 -1.75 8.44
C ILE A 287 -11.39 -0.87 7.69
N ASN A 288 -12.29 -1.49 6.92
CA ASN A 288 -13.35 -0.80 6.18
C ASN A 288 -14.66 -0.70 6.97
N HIS A 289 -14.61 -0.84 8.29
CA HIS A 289 -15.78 -0.57 9.09
C HIS A 289 -16.16 0.91 8.95
N HIS A 290 -17.45 1.20 8.73
CA HIS A 290 -17.92 2.56 8.39
C HIS A 290 -17.53 3.65 9.40
N ARG A 291 -17.25 3.29 10.66
CA ARG A 291 -16.75 4.26 11.65
C ARG A 291 -15.27 4.59 11.44
N VAL A 292 -14.45 3.59 11.12
CA VAL A 292 -13.02 3.77 10.81
C VAL A 292 -12.90 4.63 9.56
N ILE A 293 -13.60 4.26 8.48
CA ILE A 293 -13.64 5.06 7.24
C ILE A 293 -14.03 6.51 7.51
N LYS A 294 -15.08 6.73 8.32
CA LYS A 294 -15.50 8.08 8.68
C LYS A 294 -14.37 8.82 9.40
N THR A 295 -13.82 8.24 10.47
CA THR A 295 -12.75 8.86 11.25
C THR A 295 -11.52 9.18 10.40
N ASP A 296 -11.10 8.26 9.53
CA ASP A 296 -10.00 8.47 8.58
C ASP A 296 -10.30 9.65 7.64
N THR A 297 -11.51 9.72 7.07
CA THR A 297 -11.90 10.84 6.20
C THR A 297 -11.90 12.17 6.95
N LEU A 298 -12.41 12.21 8.19
CA LEU A 298 -12.39 13.44 8.98
C LEU A 298 -10.95 13.88 9.27
N LEU A 299 -10.07 12.95 9.66
CA LEU A 299 -8.67 13.26 9.91
C LEU A 299 -7.94 13.74 8.65
N GLU A 300 -8.19 13.10 7.50
CA GLU A 300 -7.65 13.51 6.20
C GLU A 300 -8.06 14.95 5.85
N ASP A 301 -9.35 15.27 5.97
CA ASP A 301 -9.89 16.61 5.72
C ASP A 301 -9.34 17.65 6.71
N ILE A 302 -9.23 17.31 7.99
CA ILE A 302 -8.63 18.19 9.02
C ILE A 302 -7.19 18.53 8.65
N VAL A 303 -6.37 17.51 8.36
CA VAL A 303 -4.95 17.71 8.01
C VAL A 303 -4.84 18.56 6.75
N TYR A 304 -5.61 18.24 5.70
CA TYR A 304 -5.67 19.02 4.46
C TYR A 304 -6.00 20.50 4.73
N ARG A 305 -7.07 20.78 5.49
CA ARG A 305 -7.50 22.16 5.81
C ARG A 305 -6.45 22.90 6.62
N LEU A 306 -5.89 22.28 7.65
CA LEU A 306 -4.87 22.91 8.49
C LEU A 306 -3.59 23.19 7.69
N SER A 307 -3.14 22.25 6.86
CA SER A 307 -1.99 22.46 5.97
C SER A 307 -2.23 23.61 5.01
N ARG A 308 -3.42 23.70 4.40
CA ARG A 308 -3.78 24.84 3.54
C ARG A 308 -3.79 26.17 4.30
N LYS A 309 -4.45 26.24 5.46
CA LYS A 309 -4.46 27.45 6.30
C LYS A 309 -3.04 27.89 6.67
N TYR A 310 -2.15 26.95 6.99
CA TYR A 310 -0.75 27.26 7.27
C TYR A 310 -0.02 27.84 6.05
N LEU A 311 -0.20 27.25 4.87
CA LEU A 311 0.43 27.72 3.62
C LEU A 311 -0.11 29.08 3.17
N GLU A 312 -1.40 29.35 3.40
CA GLU A 312 -2.07 30.62 3.08
C GLU A 312 -1.72 31.73 4.09
N SER A 313 -1.32 31.40 5.32
CA SER A 313 -1.05 32.41 6.35
C SER A 313 0.22 33.23 6.08
N SER A 314 0.16 34.51 6.48
CA SER A 314 1.27 35.47 6.32
C SER A 314 2.40 35.29 7.34
N ASP A 315 2.27 34.34 8.26
CA ASP A 315 3.27 34.10 9.31
C ASP A 315 4.62 33.68 8.70
N VAL A 316 5.70 34.00 9.40
CA VAL A 316 7.05 33.60 9.01
C VAL A 316 7.11 32.06 9.01
N PRO A 317 7.69 31.42 7.97
CA PRO A 317 7.89 29.98 7.98
C PRO A 317 8.73 29.58 9.20
N HIS A 318 8.44 28.41 9.78
CA HIS A 318 9.38 27.79 10.72
C HIS A 318 10.69 27.48 10.00
N GLU A 319 11.74 28.27 10.28
CA GLU A 319 13.11 27.96 9.90
C GLU A 319 13.75 27.13 11.03
N GLN A 320 14.22 25.93 10.72
CA GLN A 320 15.04 25.17 11.66
C GLN A 320 16.37 25.92 11.84
N ASN A 321 16.55 26.54 13.00
CA ASN A 321 17.89 26.96 13.42
C ASN A 321 18.70 25.69 13.69
N GLY A 322 19.97 25.63 13.27
CA GLY A 322 20.82 24.41 13.34
C GLY A 322 21.10 23.81 14.74
N ASN A 323 20.37 24.23 15.77
CA ASN A 323 20.37 23.65 17.12
C ASN A 323 18.96 23.20 17.60
N GLU A 324 17.90 23.37 16.80
CA GLU A 324 16.54 22.95 17.17
C GLU A 324 16.30 21.50 16.77
N VAL A 325 16.20 20.63 17.78
CA VAL A 325 15.96 19.19 17.60
C VAL A 325 14.46 18.86 17.70
N ALA A 326 13.59 19.82 18.04
CA ALA A 326 12.17 19.60 18.22
C ALA A 326 11.37 19.87 16.94
N ILE A 327 10.41 19.01 16.63
CA ILE A 327 9.45 19.26 15.55
C ILE A 327 8.51 20.43 15.93
N PRO A 328 8.08 21.27 14.97
CA PRO A 328 7.13 22.35 15.21
C PRO A 328 5.85 21.88 15.92
N TYR A 329 5.27 22.76 16.74
CA TYR A 329 4.00 22.50 17.44
C TYR A 329 2.76 22.87 16.59
N ASP A 330 2.92 22.89 15.27
CA ASP A 330 1.87 23.15 14.30
C ASP A 330 1.87 22.10 13.18
N ILE A 331 0.96 22.23 12.22
CA ILE A 331 0.79 21.25 11.15
C ILE A 331 2.04 21.11 10.25
N SER A 332 2.95 22.10 10.24
CA SER A 332 4.14 22.08 9.40
C SER A 332 5.16 21.01 9.82
N GLY A 333 5.10 20.54 11.06
CA GLY A 333 5.92 19.43 11.53
C GLY A 333 5.73 18.13 10.73
N LEU A 334 4.65 18.03 9.93
CA LEU A 334 4.42 16.90 9.02
C LEU A 334 5.44 16.80 7.88
N TRP A 335 6.02 17.91 7.43
CA TRP A 335 7.00 17.93 6.33
C TRP A 335 8.33 18.54 6.73
N VAL A 336 8.36 19.40 7.75
CA VAL A 336 9.60 19.98 8.28
C VAL A 336 10.49 18.92 8.93
N SER A 337 9.91 17.87 9.51
CA SER A 337 10.67 16.72 10.07
C SER A 337 11.52 16.00 9.02
N LEU A 338 11.22 16.18 7.73
CA LEU A 338 11.89 15.54 6.61
C LEU A 338 13.14 16.32 6.15
N ASP A 339 13.24 17.61 6.48
CA ASP A 339 14.25 18.55 5.98
C ASP A 339 15.49 18.70 6.89
N GLY A 340 15.88 17.65 7.64
CA GLY A 340 17.09 17.69 8.48
C GLY A 340 18.36 17.90 7.66
N THR A 341 19.27 18.77 8.12
CA THR A 341 20.51 19.08 7.38
C THR A 341 21.53 17.94 7.48
N THR A 342 21.51 17.21 8.58
CA THR A 342 22.31 15.99 8.80
C THR A 342 21.42 14.76 9.02
N SER A 343 21.97 13.55 8.84
CA SER A 343 21.23 12.30 9.15
C SER A 343 20.87 12.20 10.64
N GLU A 344 21.70 12.75 11.54
CA GLU A 344 21.45 12.74 13.00
C GLU A 344 20.31 13.66 13.42
N GLU A 345 20.26 14.87 12.88
CA GLU A 345 19.13 15.79 13.06
C GLU A 345 17.84 15.18 12.53
N ARG A 346 17.88 14.61 11.32
CA ARG A 346 16.70 14.00 10.69
C ARG A 346 16.15 12.85 11.52
N ILE A 347 16.99 11.92 11.97
CA ILE A 347 16.57 10.80 12.82
C ILE A 347 15.95 11.33 14.12
N SER A 348 16.55 12.35 14.74
CA SER A 348 16.02 12.95 15.97
C SER A 348 14.64 13.57 15.77
N LEU A 349 14.40 14.25 14.65
CA LEU A 349 13.08 14.79 14.30
C LEU A 349 12.07 13.67 14.03
N LEU A 350 12.47 12.64 13.29
CA LEU A 350 11.62 11.51 12.94
C LEU A 350 11.17 10.69 14.16
N THR A 351 11.97 10.61 15.22
CA THR A 351 11.54 9.93 16.46
C THR A 351 10.33 10.60 17.13
N GLN A 352 10.13 11.89 16.90
CA GLN A 352 8.99 12.66 17.40
C GLN A 352 7.79 12.62 16.44
N TRP A 353 8.01 12.19 15.20
CA TRP A 353 7.02 12.16 14.12
C TRP A 353 6.09 10.97 14.27
N ASN A 354 5.16 11.05 15.23
CA ASN A 354 4.22 9.98 15.57
C ASN A 354 2.80 10.49 15.85
N ASP A 355 1.85 9.56 15.98
CA ASP A 355 0.42 9.83 16.22
C ASP A 355 0.18 10.73 17.43
N SER A 356 0.97 10.56 18.50
CA SER A 356 0.80 11.33 19.74
C SER A 356 1.10 12.81 19.51
N TRP A 357 2.15 13.12 18.75
CA TRP A 357 2.45 14.50 18.39
C TRP A 357 1.33 15.13 17.59
N LEU A 358 0.84 14.46 16.52
CA LEU A 358 -0.22 15.04 15.69
C LEU A 358 -1.49 15.27 16.52
N MET A 359 -1.84 14.33 17.42
CA MET A 359 -2.98 14.50 18.32
C MET A 359 -2.83 15.70 19.26
N VAL A 360 -1.61 16.02 19.72
CA VAL A 360 -1.35 17.22 20.52
C VAL A 360 -1.59 18.49 19.68
N VAL A 361 -1.07 18.54 18.46
CA VAL A 361 -1.28 19.66 17.53
C VAL A 361 -2.79 19.86 17.28
N LEU A 362 -3.52 18.80 16.94
CA LEU A 362 -4.96 18.88 16.69
C LEU A 362 -5.75 19.35 17.91
N ARG A 363 -5.41 18.87 19.11
CA ARG A 363 -6.04 19.32 20.37
C ARG A 363 -5.76 20.78 20.65
N ALA A 364 -4.51 21.22 20.51
CA ALA A 364 -4.14 22.61 20.70
C ALA A 364 -4.93 23.52 19.75
N THR A 365 -4.99 23.17 18.47
CA THR A 365 -5.80 23.89 17.48
C THR A 365 -7.28 23.94 17.86
N TYR A 366 -7.86 22.81 18.29
CA TYR A 366 -9.26 22.76 18.71
C TYR A 366 -9.58 23.66 19.91
N TYR A 367 -8.80 23.56 20.99
CA TYR A 367 -9.08 24.30 22.21
C TYR A 367 -8.78 25.79 22.10
N ASN A 368 -7.77 26.17 21.31
CA ASN A 368 -7.40 27.57 21.16
C ASN A 368 -8.35 28.33 20.22
N ASN A 369 -8.86 27.66 19.18
CA ASN A 369 -9.54 28.36 18.08
C ASN A 369 -11.03 28.03 17.94
N TYR A 370 -11.53 26.98 18.61
CA TYR A 370 -12.91 26.51 18.36
C TYR A 370 -13.72 26.21 19.61
N PHE A 371 -13.08 25.90 20.76
CA PHE A 371 -13.83 25.43 21.94
C PHE A 371 -14.66 26.52 22.63
N PHE A 372 -14.13 27.75 22.72
CA PHE A 372 -14.79 28.86 23.42
C PHE A 372 -15.29 29.96 22.46
N GLU A 373 -15.12 29.79 21.16
CA GLU A 373 -15.49 30.83 20.19
C GLU A 373 -16.99 30.84 19.91
N ASN A 374 -17.61 32.00 20.09
CA ASN A 374 -19.03 32.20 19.81
C ASN A 374 -19.32 32.34 18.31
N GLU A 375 -18.33 32.80 17.53
CA GLU A 375 -18.38 32.90 16.07
C GLU A 375 -17.23 32.07 15.50
N VAL A 376 -17.56 30.95 14.86
CA VAL A 376 -16.57 30.02 14.32
C VAL A 376 -16.39 30.30 12.82
N ASP A 377 -15.18 30.72 12.44
CA ASP A 377 -14.83 31.03 11.05
C ASP A 377 -14.93 29.80 10.11
N ASP A 378 -14.58 28.61 10.61
CA ASP A 378 -14.66 27.36 9.86
C ASP A 378 -15.52 26.31 10.57
N HIS A 379 -16.84 26.41 10.38
CA HIS A 379 -17.81 25.51 11.00
C HIS A 379 -17.57 24.03 10.67
N VAL A 380 -17.08 23.72 9.45
CA VAL A 380 -16.85 22.33 9.05
C VAL A 380 -15.66 21.75 9.81
N LEU A 381 -14.53 22.47 9.86
CA LEU A 381 -13.35 22.05 10.61
C LEU A 381 -13.65 21.89 12.11
N ALA A 382 -14.45 22.79 12.69
CA ALA A 382 -14.88 22.68 14.08
C ALA A 382 -15.71 21.40 14.34
N GLN A 383 -16.60 21.01 13.42
CA GLN A 383 -17.38 19.77 13.53
C GLN A 383 -16.50 18.52 13.37
N GLU A 384 -15.56 18.54 12.42
CA GLU A 384 -14.59 17.46 12.22
C GLU A 384 -13.74 17.24 13.47
N LEU A 385 -13.15 18.30 14.03
CA LEU A 385 -12.33 18.25 15.24
C LEU A 385 -13.16 17.85 16.47
N THR A 386 -14.39 18.35 16.60
CA THR A 386 -15.30 17.99 17.70
C THR A 386 -15.59 16.48 17.68
N GLU A 387 -15.91 15.93 16.51
CA GLU A 387 -16.17 14.50 16.40
C GLU A 387 -14.91 13.66 16.64
N LEU A 388 -13.77 14.06 16.06
CA LEU A 388 -12.52 13.33 16.19
C LEU A 388 -11.99 13.33 17.64
N LEU A 389 -12.00 14.49 18.30
CA LEU A 389 -11.28 14.69 19.58
C LEU A 389 -12.15 14.51 20.82
N ARG A 390 -13.46 14.78 20.73
CA ARG A 390 -14.42 14.64 21.84
C ARG A 390 -15.32 13.42 21.71
N ASN A 391 -15.31 12.75 20.56
CA ASN A 391 -16.24 11.66 20.25
C ASN A 391 -17.71 12.10 20.38
N GLU A 392 -17.97 13.39 20.13
CA GLU A 392 -19.32 13.95 20.05
C GLU A 392 -19.83 13.83 18.62
N LYS A 393 -20.99 13.21 18.45
CA LYS A 393 -21.49 12.84 17.12
C LYS A 393 -21.96 14.07 16.34
N GLN A 394 -21.24 14.42 15.28
CA GLN A 394 -21.56 15.49 14.31
C GLN A 394 -21.98 14.91 12.95
N TYR A 395 -21.30 13.85 12.50
CA TYR A 395 -21.46 13.20 11.20
C TYR A 395 -22.28 11.91 11.30
N TYR A 396 -23.34 11.87 10.50
CA TYR A 396 -24.30 10.79 10.41
C TYR A 396 -24.14 9.99 9.12
N SER A 397 -24.14 8.66 9.20
CA SER A 397 -24.02 7.79 8.02
C SER A 397 -25.39 7.56 7.36
N LEU A 398 -25.56 8.06 6.14
CA LEU A 398 -26.70 7.75 5.28
C LEU A 398 -26.50 6.41 4.57
N ILE A 399 -25.29 6.15 4.05
CA ILE A 399 -24.91 4.89 3.42
C ILE A 399 -23.77 4.27 4.25
N LYS A 400 -24.03 3.10 4.83
CA LYS A 400 -23.01 2.34 5.58
C LYS A 400 -23.11 0.83 5.46
N ARG A 401 -24.24 0.30 4.96
CA ARG A 401 -24.49 -1.13 4.86
C ARG A 401 -25.24 -1.47 3.58
N ARG A 402 -25.36 -2.77 3.30
CA ARG A 402 -26.01 -3.30 2.10
C ARG A 402 -27.46 -2.86 1.97
N GLU A 403 -28.19 -2.74 3.07
CA GLU A 403 -29.60 -2.33 3.06
C GLU A 403 -29.75 -0.90 2.49
N ASP A 404 -28.82 -0.01 2.82
CA ASP A 404 -28.82 1.37 2.34
C ASP A 404 -28.60 1.41 0.82
N VAL A 405 -27.63 0.64 0.33
CA VAL A 405 -27.32 0.54 -1.11
C VAL A 405 -28.45 -0.14 -1.89
N THR A 406 -29.19 -1.05 -1.23
CA THR A 406 -30.35 -1.72 -1.85
C THR A 406 -31.46 -0.72 -2.17
N ILE A 407 -31.68 0.30 -1.34
CA ILE A 407 -32.67 1.37 -1.61
C ILE A 407 -32.29 2.11 -2.89
N ILE A 408 -31.02 2.49 -3.03
CA ILE A 408 -30.49 3.16 -4.22
C ILE A 408 -30.61 2.26 -5.45
N GLY A 409 -30.19 1.00 -5.32
CA GLY A 409 -30.25 0.01 -6.39
C GLY A 409 -31.67 -0.27 -6.89
N ASN A 410 -32.66 -0.24 -6.01
CA ASN A 410 -34.07 -0.39 -6.41
C ASN A 410 -34.49 0.76 -7.33
N LYS A 411 -34.12 2.00 -7.01
CA LYS A 411 -34.41 3.16 -7.87
C LYS A 411 -33.64 3.14 -9.18
N ILE A 412 -32.36 2.74 -9.17
CA ILE A 412 -31.59 2.51 -10.40
C ILE A 412 -32.32 1.48 -11.29
N LYS A 413 -32.80 0.38 -10.69
CA LYS A 413 -33.54 -0.65 -11.41
C LYS A 413 -34.87 -0.14 -11.98
N GLU A 414 -35.64 0.62 -11.21
CA GLU A 414 -36.89 1.25 -11.69
C GLU A 414 -36.62 2.14 -12.92
N VAL A 415 -35.55 2.95 -12.90
CA VAL A 415 -35.16 3.79 -14.04
C VAL A 415 -34.78 2.94 -15.26
N LEU A 416 -33.95 1.91 -15.06
CA LEU A 416 -33.49 1.02 -16.13
C LEU A 416 -34.63 0.20 -16.77
N ASP A 417 -35.52 -0.36 -15.95
CA ASP A 417 -36.69 -1.14 -16.41
C ASP A 417 -37.67 -0.26 -17.21
N GLY A 418 -37.66 1.06 -16.98
CA GLY A 418 -38.38 2.05 -17.78
C GLY A 418 -37.84 2.21 -19.21
N GLN A 419 -36.59 1.84 -19.49
CA GLN A 419 -35.93 2.06 -20.79
C GLN A 419 -36.10 0.87 -21.76
N ARG A 420 -37.35 0.57 -22.14
CA ARG A 420 -37.67 -0.59 -23.00
C ARG A 420 -36.93 -0.57 -24.35
N ASP A 421 -36.84 0.59 -24.98
CA ASP A 421 -36.18 0.73 -26.30
C ASP A 421 -34.67 0.48 -26.20
N LEU A 422 -34.03 0.95 -25.12
CA LEU A 422 -32.63 0.68 -24.82
C LEU A 422 -32.37 -0.82 -24.66
N ILE A 423 -33.21 -1.51 -23.89
CA ILE A 423 -33.10 -2.96 -23.67
C ILE A 423 -33.21 -3.73 -25.00
N ASN A 424 -34.14 -3.33 -25.87
CA ASN A 424 -34.31 -3.98 -27.18
C ASN A 424 -33.09 -3.76 -28.08
N ARG A 425 -32.55 -2.54 -28.15
CA ARG A 425 -31.31 -2.22 -28.87
C ARG A 425 -30.13 -3.08 -28.40
N ILE A 426 -29.98 -3.25 -27.09
CA ILE A 426 -28.92 -4.08 -26.50
C ILE A 426 -29.10 -5.55 -26.89
N LYS A 427 -30.33 -6.08 -26.85
CA LYS A 427 -30.62 -7.47 -27.27
C LYS A 427 -30.32 -7.71 -28.74
N GLU A 428 -30.69 -6.77 -29.61
CA GLU A 428 -30.40 -6.83 -31.04
C GLU A 428 -28.89 -6.90 -31.30
N LEU A 429 -28.12 -5.98 -30.70
CA LEU A 429 -26.65 -5.97 -30.81
C LEU A 429 -26.02 -7.26 -30.28
N ASN A 430 -26.52 -7.80 -29.16
CA ASN A 430 -26.03 -9.08 -28.61
C ASN A 430 -26.30 -10.28 -29.53
N ASN A 431 -27.42 -10.26 -30.26
CA ASN A 431 -27.75 -11.33 -31.20
C ASN A 431 -26.90 -11.24 -32.47
N GLN A 432 -26.60 -10.03 -32.95
CA GLN A 432 -25.69 -9.81 -34.09
C GLN A 432 -24.28 -10.31 -33.77
N THR A 433 -23.74 -9.96 -32.59
CA THR A 433 -22.40 -10.42 -32.16
C THR A 433 -22.28 -11.93 -31.96
N LYS A 434 -23.36 -12.63 -31.61
CA LYS A 434 -23.37 -14.12 -31.53
C LYS A 434 -23.32 -14.81 -32.89
N GLN A 435 -23.74 -14.15 -33.97
CA GLN A 435 -23.75 -14.73 -35.32
C GLN A 435 -22.38 -14.63 -36.01
N GLU A 436 -21.48 -13.79 -35.51
CA GLU A 436 -20.18 -13.50 -36.12
C GLU A 436 -18.99 -14.27 -35.50
N GLN A 437 -19.19 -15.07 -34.44
CA GLN A 437 -18.11 -15.84 -33.81
C GLN A 437 -17.94 -17.24 -34.42
N PRO A 438 -16.74 -17.62 -34.94
CA PRO A 438 -16.48 -18.97 -35.44
C PRO A 438 -16.25 -19.97 -34.29
N VAL A 439 -16.73 -21.20 -34.51
CA VAL A 439 -16.58 -22.36 -33.61
C VAL A 439 -15.15 -22.89 -33.72
N ASN A 440 -14.23 -22.44 -32.85
CA ASN A 440 -13.14 -23.23 -32.27
C ASN A 440 -12.14 -22.33 -31.52
N GLY A 441 -11.78 -22.75 -30.31
CA GLY A 441 -10.75 -22.13 -29.46
C GLY A 441 -11.35 -21.31 -28.33
N GLU A 442 -10.79 -21.45 -27.13
CA GLU A 442 -11.13 -20.63 -25.96
C GLU A 442 -10.95 -19.14 -26.30
N ILE A 443 -12.05 -18.39 -26.35
CA ILE A 443 -12.03 -16.97 -26.71
C ILE A 443 -12.31 -16.14 -25.44
N GLU A 444 -11.34 -15.32 -25.04
CA GLU A 444 -11.55 -14.20 -24.13
C GLU A 444 -12.67 -13.31 -24.68
N ILE A 445 -13.76 -13.17 -23.92
CA ILE A 445 -14.90 -12.31 -24.27
C ILE A 445 -14.37 -10.86 -24.32
N PRO A 446 -14.48 -10.12 -25.44
CA PRO A 446 -14.03 -8.74 -25.49
C PRO A 446 -14.74 -7.90 -24.42
N ALA A 447 -13.99 -7.00 -23.79
CA ALA A 447 -14.46 -6.14 -22.69
C ALA A 447 -15.74 -5.34 -23.03
N ASN A 448 -16.10 -5.17 -24.31
CA ASN A 448 -17.27 -4.40 -24.77
C ASN A 448 -18.42 -5.28 -25.28
N SER A 449 -18.65 -6.47 -24.70
CA SER A 449 -19.74 -7.34 -25.18
C SER A 449 -21.12 -6.85 -24.67
N PRO A 450 -22.15 -6.74 -25.53
CA PRO A 450 -23.52 -6.42 -25.13
C PRO A 450 -24.11 -7.33 -24.03
N LYS A 451 -23.49 -8.51 -23.79
CA LYS A 451 -23.83 -9.42 -22.69
C LYS A 451 -23.65 -8.78 -21.32
N VAL A 452 -22.60 -7.98 -21.11
CA VAL A 452 -22.33 -7.31 -19.82
C VAL A 452 -23.44 -6.31 -19.51
N PHE A 453 -23.97 -5.63 -20.54
CA PHE A 453 -25.09 -4.71 -20.37
C PHE A 453 -26.36 -5.46 -19.96
N LEU A 454 -26.64 -6.62 -20.56
CA LEU A 454 -27.78 -7.45 -20.16
C LEU A 454 -27.64 -8.01 -18.74
N GLU A 455 -26.42 -8.33 -18.31
CA GLU A 455 -26.14 -8.78 -16.94
C GLU A 455 -26.42 -7.66 -15.91
N LEU A 456 -26.18 -6.39 -16.25
CA LEU A 456 -26.54 -5.25 -15.39
C LEU A 456 -28.05 -5.23 -15.06
N PHE A 457 -28.93 -5.43 -16.05
CA PHE A 457 -30.39 -5.47 -15.82
C PHE A 457 -30.84 -6.64 -14.94
N ASN A 458 -30.09 -7.75 -14.98
CA ASN A 458 -30.38 -8.94 -14.16
C ASN A 458 -29.69 -8.91 -12.78
N THR A 459 -28.82 -7.93 -12.54
CA THR A 459 -28.07 -7.82 -11.29
C THR A 459 -29.00 -7.48 -10.12
N ASN A 460 -28.72 -8.07 -8.96
CA ASN A 460 -29.46 -7.76 -7.73
C ASN A 460 -29.28 -6.26 -7.38
N PRO A 461 -30.35 -5.53 -7.02
CA PRO A 461 -30.27 -4.11 -6.64
C PRO A 461 -29.12 -3.75 -5.70
N SER A 462 -28.87 -4.59 -4.69
CA SER A 462 -27.78 -4.40 -3.72
C SER A 462 -26.36 -4.39 -4.31
N LYS A 463 -26.19 -4.90 -5.53
CA LYS A 463 -24.90 -5.05 -6.23
C LYS A 463 -24.78 -4.22 -7.50
N MET A 464 -25.84 -3.52 -7.93
CA MET A 464 -25.86 -2.86 -9.25
C MET A 464 -24.76 -1.80 -9.38
N ILE A 465 -24.52 -1.00 -8.34
CA ILE A 465 -23.47 0.02 -8.34
C ILE A 465 -22.09 -0.63 -8.44
N SER A 466 -21.81 -1.64 -7.60
CA SER A 466 -20.54 -2.37 -7.61
C SER A 466 -20.31 -3.10 -8.94
N PHE A 467 -21.36 -3.70 -9.51
CA PHE A 467 -21.30 -4.36 -10.82
C PHE A 467 -21.00 -3.38 -11.95
N PHE A 468 -21.70 -2.23 -11.97
CA PHE A 468 -21.48 -1.19 -12.97
C PHE A 468 -20.05 -0.66 -12.88
N TYR A 469 -19.60 -0.31 -11.68
CA TYR A 469 -18.26 0.23 -11.45
C TYR A 469 -17.15 -0.79 -11.79
N ARG A 470 -17.31 -2.07 -11.45
CA ARG A 470 -16.31 -3.09 -11.81
C ARG A 470 -16.18 -3.25 -13.33
N ASN A 471 -17.30 -3.19 -14.03
CA ASN A 471 -17.33 -3.36 -15.48
C ASN A 471 -17.29 -2.02 -16.22
N ILE A 472 -16.87 -0.92 -15.57
CA ILE A 472 -17.00 0.44 -16.10
C ILE A 472 -16.32 0.63 -17.46
N SER A 473 -15.21 -0.06 -17.70
CA SER A 473 -14.49 -0.07 -18.97
C SER A 473 -15.34 -0.63 -20.12
N ALA A 474 -16.18 -1.63 -19.84
CA ALA A 474 -17.14 -2.18 -20.80
C ALA A 474 -18.17 -1.15 -21.28
N PHE A 475 -18.43 -0.13 -20.46
CA PHE A 475 -19.32 0.98 -20.79
C PHE A 475 -18.60 2.15 -21.45
N ILE A 476 -17.31 2.02 -21.82
CA ILE A 476 -16.47 3.11 -22.37
C ILE A 476 -16.56 4.33 -21.43
N TYR A 477 -16.49 4.05 -20.13
CA TYR A 477 -16.61 5.05 -19.08
C TYR A 477 -15.40 4.97 -18.14
N ASP A 478 -15.01 6.13 -17.64
CA ASP A 478 -13.81 6.30 -16.83
C ASP A 478 -14.14 6.23 -15.33
N GLU A 479 -13.29 5.54 -14.56
CA GLU A 479 -13.49 5.35 -13.11
C GLU A 479 -13.54 6.69 -12.37
N ASP A 480 -12.64 7.63 -12.67
CA ASP A 480 -12.57 8.92 -11.99
C ASP A 480 -13.78 9.79 -12.31
N ASN A 481 -14.26 9.75 -13.56
CA ASN A 481 -15.48 10.45 -13.95
C ASN A 481 -16.73 9.91 -13.21
N PHE A 482 -16.85 8.59 -13.04
CA PHE A 482 -17.95 8.02 -12.27
C PHE A 482 -17.90 8.41 -10.79
N VAL A 483 -16.70 8.38 -10.19
CA VAL A 483 -16.51 8.84 -8.80
C VAL A 483 -16.93 10.31 -8.66
N LYS A 484 -16.52 11.18 -9.60
CA LYS A 484 -16.92 12.59 -9.64
C LYS A 484 -18.43 12.77 -9.80
N ASP A 485 -19.08 11.99 -10.65
CA ASP A 485 -20.54 12.05 -10.81
C ASP A 485 -21.27 11.67 -9.52
N VAL A 486 -20.87 10.56 -8.88
CA VAL A 486 -21.48 10.13 -7.62
C VAL A 486 -21.30 11.20 -6.55
N TYR A 487 -20.13 11.83 -6.51
CA TYR A 487 -19.85 12.93 -5.60
C TYR A 487 -20.78 14.14 -5.83
N ASN A 488 -20.88 14.58 -7.09
CA ASN A 488 -21.74 15.70 -7.49
C ASN A 488 -23.21 15.43 -7.20
N ILE A 489 -23.70 14.24 -7.59
CA ILE A 489 -25.09 13.81 -7.33
C ILE A 489 -25.38 13.83 -5.83
N CYS A 490 -24.49 13.26 -5.01
CA CYS A 490 -24.71 13.24 -3.56
C CYS A 490 -24.78 14.66 -2.97
N ARG A 491 -23.90 15.56 -3.41
CA ARG A 491 -23.89 16.97 -2.97
C ARG A 491 -25.14 17.72 -3.42
N ASP A 492 -25.52 17.57 -4.68
CA ASP A 492 -26.68 18.25 -5.27
C ASP A 492 -28.00 17.83 -4.62
N VAL A 493 -28.15 16.53 -4.32
CA VAL A 493 -29.33 16.02 -3.61
C VAL A 493 -29.37 16.48 -2.15
N CYS A 494 -28.21 16.68 -1.52
CA CYS A 494 -28.10 17.00 -0.10
C CYS A 494 -28.00 18.51 0.22
N LYS A 495 -27.80 19.38 -0.77
CA LYS A 495 -27.50 20.82 -0.60
C LYS A 495 -28.45 21.59 0.34
N ASP A 496 -29.74 21.25 0.33
CA ASP A 496 -30.75 22.02 1.07
C ASP A 496 -30.87 21.59 2.55
N GLY A 497 -30.51 20.35 2.88
CA GLY A 497 -30.77 19.75 4.20
C GLY A 497 -29.54 19.61 5.12
N PHE A 498 -28.34 19.68 4.57
CA PHE A 498 -27.10 19.34 5.28
C PHE A 498 -26.09 20.48 5.22
N ILE A 499 -25.28 20.61 6.26
CA ILE A 499 -24.19 21.59 6.39
C ILE A 499 -22.97 21.09 5.61
N ASP A 500 -22.61 19.82 5.80
CA ASP A 500 -21.54 19.17 5.05
C ASP A 500 -21.97 17.77 4.57
N VAL A 501 -21.39 17.34 3.46
CA VAL A 501 -21.72 16.11 2.75
C VAL A 501 -20.42 15.48 2.24
N LYS A 502 -20.12 14.28 2.74
CA LYS A 502 -18.90 13.52 2.44
C LYS A 502 -19.24 12.15 1.84
N PRO A 503 -19.33 12.05 0.50
CA PRO A 503 -19.30 10.78 -0.21
C PRO A 503 -17.86 10.23 -0.20
N VAL A 504 -17.65 9.02 0.30
CA VAL A 504 -16.32 8.41 0.48
C VAL A 504 -16.27 7.07 -0.23
N PHE A 505 -15.48 6.97 -1.29
CA PHE A 505 -15.25 5.71 -1.99
C PHE A 505 -14.24 4.84 -1.26
N LYS A 506 -14.55 3.56 -1.10
CA LYS A 506 -13.61 2.59 -0.53
C LYS A 506 -13.75 1.25 -1.24
N LYS A 507 -12.90 1.03 -2.24
CA LYS A 507 -12.83 -0.23 -2.98
C LYS A 507 -12.17 -1.29 -2.10
N LEU A 508 -12.93 -2.30 -1.70
CA LEU A 508 -12.39 -3.47 -1.03
C LEU A 508 -11.66 -4.34 -2.06
N LYS A 509 -10.33 -4.37 -2.00
CA LYS A 509 -9.51 -5.26 -2.82
C LYS A 509 -9.71 -6.70 -2.35
N ASP A 510 -9.70 -7.66 -3.27
CA ASP A 510 -9.75 -9.09 -2.96
C ASP A 510 -8.44 -9.63 -2.37
N GLY A 511 -7.37 -8.84 -2.47
CA GLY A 511 -6.04 -9.17 -1.97
C GLY A 511 -5.26 -10.15 -2.86
N ILE A 512 -5.80 -10.54 -4.02
CA ILE A 512 -5.26 -11.56 -4.95
C ILE A 512 -5.01 -10.97 -6.35
N SER A 513 -5.90 -10.09 -6.85
CA SER A 513 -5.94 -9.63 -8.24
C SER A 513 -4.84 -8.65 -8.67
N SER A 514 -3.86 -8.31 -7.82
CA SER A 514 -2.71 -7.51 -8.27
C SER A 514 -1.78 -8.41 -9.10
N GLY A 515 -1.88 -8.31 -10.42
CA GLY A 515 -1.33 -9.25 -11.42
C GLY A 515 0.18 -9.53 -11.44
N THR A 516 0.94 -9.11 -10.43
CA THR A 516 2.40 -9.33 -10.31
C THR A 516 2.81 -10.24 -9.14
N LYS A 517 1.85 -10.69 -8.30
CA LYS A 517 2.11 -11.41 -7.04
C LYS A 517 1.29 -12.72 -6.93
N CYS A 518 1.38 -13.60 -7.92
CA CYS A 518 0.71 -14.91 -7.88
C CYS A 518 1.28 -15.83 -6.77
N ILE A 519 0.40 -16.60 -6.11
CA ILE A 519 0.82 -17.68 -5.21
C ILE A 519 1.05 -18.93 -6.06
N TYR A 520 2.25 -19.50 -5.94
CA TYR A 520 2.64 -20.72 -6.63
C TYR A 520 2.63 -21.91 -5.68
N PHE A 521 2.19 -23.04 -6.19
CA PHE A 521 2.15 -24.32 -5.51
C PHE A 521 3.03 -25.34 -6.22
N TYR A 522 3.51 -26.34 -5.48
CA TYR A 522 4.19 -27.49 -6.04
C TYR A 522 3.56 -28.81 -5.59
N SER A 523 3.51 -29.76 -6.52
CA SER A 523 3.29 -31.18 -6.23
C SER A 523 4.26 -31.98 -7.08
N ASP A 524 5.07 -32.82 -6.43
CA ASP A 524 6.13 -33.59 -7.08
C ASP A 524 7.07 -32.69 -7.92
N ASN A 525 6.95 -32.73 -9.25
CA ASN A 525 7.77 -31.96 -10.21
C ASN A 525 6.96 -30.92 -11.01
N SER A 526 5.70 -30.67 -10.63
CA SER A 526 4.81 -29.72 -11.32
C SER A 526 4.51 -28.51 -10.45
N PHE A 527 4.37 -27.36 -11.10
CA PHE A 527 3.97 -26.10 -10.48
C PHE A 527 2.57 -25.71 -10.91
N TYR A 528 1.83 -25.09 -10.00
CA TYR A 528 0.46 -24.64 -10.21
C TYR A 528 0.28 -23.25 -9.61
N THR A 529 -0.62 -22.46 -10.17
CA THR A 529 -1.06 -21.18 -9.61
C THR A 529 -2.27 -21.38 -8.70
N LEU A 530 -2.55 -20.41 -7.82
CA LEU A 530 -3.77 -20.43 -7.00
C LEU A 530 -5.05 -20.57 -7.82
N SER A 531 -5.13 -19.85 -8.95
CA SER A 531 -6.29 -19.87 -9.84
C SER A 531 -6.55 -21.21 -10.50
N GLU A 532 -5.52 -22.04 -10.69
CA GLU A 532 -5.68 -23.40 -11.23
C GLU A 532 -6.19 -24.40 -10.18
N LEU A 533 -5.97 -24.11 -8.89
CA LEU A 533 -6.26 -25.04 -7.80
C LEU A 533 -7.48 -24.65 -6.95
N SER A 534 -7.93 -23.39 -7.02
CA SER A 534 -8.94 -22.84 -6.11
C SER A 534 -9.78 -21.72 -6.72
N ASP A 535 -11.10 -21.78 -6.47
CA ASP A 535 -12.07 -20.73 -6.82
C ASP A 535 -12.13 -19.59 -5.78
N ILE A 536 -11.22 -19.55 -4.80
CA ILE A 536 -11.28 -18.59 -3.69
C ILE A 536 -11.37 -17.14 -4.17
N GLN A 537 -10.68 -16.78 -5.26
CA GLN A 537 -10.72 -15.44 -5.84
C GLN A 537 -12.14 -15.04 -6.26
N GLN A 538 -12.88 -15.93 -6.93
CA GLN A 538 -14.27 -15.68 -7.33
C GLN A 538 -15.18 -15.52 -6.11
N VAL A 539 -14.97 -16.33 -5.07
CA VAL A 539 -15.73 -16.24 -3.82
C VAL A 539 -15.53 -14.90 -3.13
N LEU A 540 -14.27 -14.47 -2.97
CA LEU A 540 -13.95 -13.19 -2.33
C LEU A 540 -14.45 -11.99 -3.17
N GLN A 541 -14.42 -12.10 -4.50
CA GLN A 541 -14.98 -11.08 -5.38
C GLN A 541 -16.51 -10.91 -5.17
N ILE A 542 -17.26 -12.02 -5.11
CA ILE A 542 -18.71 -11.98 -4.87
C ILE A 542 -19.03 -11.37 -3.50
N GLU A 543 -18.21 -11.66 -2.49
CA GLU A 543 -18.35 -11.04 -1.17
C GLU A 543 -18.05 -9.55 -1.20
N SER A 544 -16.99 -9.13 -1.91
CA SER A 544 -16.60 -7.72 -2.05
C SER A 544 -17.71 -6.89 -2.68
N ASP A 545 -18.32 -7.38 -3.77
CA ASP A 545 -19.45 -6.71 -4.44
C ASP A 545 -20.65 -6.47 -3.51
N SER A 546 -20.73 -7.24 -2.43
CA SER A 546 -21.84 -7.20 -1.50
C SER A 546 -21.62 -6.20 -0.34
N VAL A 547 -20.49 -5.49 -0.35
CA VAL A 547 -20.13 -4.37 0.53
C VAL A 547 -20.39 -3.05 -0.22
N PRO A 548 -20.84 -1.97 0.44
CA PRO A 548 -21.00 -0.67 -0.21
C PRO A 548 -19.72 -0.18 -0.88
N LEU A 549 -19.80 0.18 -2.16
CA LEU A 549 -18.68 0.75 -2.93
C LEU A 549 -18.25 2.13 -2.39
N PHE A 550 -19.22 2.89 -1.88
CA PHE A 550 -19.01 4.17 -1.24
C PHE A 550 -19.91 4.33 -0.03
N TYR A 551 -19.49 5.21 0.87
CA TYR A 551 -20.16 5.61 2.09
C TYR A 551 -20.62 7.05 1.96
N LEU A 552 -21.65 7.44 2.69
CA LEU A 552 -22.15 8.82 2.68
C LEU A 552 -22.34 9.30 4.11
N TYR A 553 -21.52 10.27 4.50
CA TYR A 553 -21.60 10.94 5.80
C TYR A 553 -22.10 12.36 5.62
N VAL A 554 -22.98 12.81 6.51
CA VAL A 554 -23.59 14.14 6.43
C VAL A 554 -23.66 14.79 7.80
N VAL A 555 -23.57 16.11 7.82
CA VAL A 555 -23.89 16.92 9.00
C VAL A 555 -25.27 17.55 8.79
N PRO A 556 -26.28 17.21 9.60
CA PRO A 556 -27.62 17.78 9.45
C PRO A 556 -27.64 19.25 9.90
N LYS A 557 -28.51 20.07 9.27
CA LYS A 557 -28.87 21.39 9.84
C LYS A 557 -29.67 21.24 11.14
N ASN A 558 -30.52 20.21 11.23
CA ASN A 558 -31.32 19.85 12.41
C ASN A 558 -31.27 18.33 12.65
N GLU A 559 -30.95 17.88 13.87
CA GLU A 559 -30.76 16.45 14.17
C GLU A 559 -31.99 15.56 13.89
N GLY A 560 -33.20 16.11 14.00
CA GLY A 560 -34.45 15.39 13.74
C GLY A 560 -34.66 14.96 12.28
N ASP A 561 -33.96 15.59 11.33
CA ASP A 561 -34.20 15.42 9.90
C ASP A 561 -33.66 14.10 9.33
N ILE A 562 -32.66 13.49 9.96
CA ILE A 562 -31.90 12.39 9.34
C ILE A 562 -32.74 11.14 9.14
N LYS A 563 -33.50 10.71 10.15
CA LYS A 563 -34.30 9.48 10.05
C LYS A 563 -35.48 9.65 9.07
N GLN A 564 -36.08 10.84 9.05
CA GLN A 564 -37.24 11.13 8.20
C GLN A 564 -36.82 11.29 6.73
N LYS A 565 -35.68 11.95 6.46
CA LYS A 565 -35.23 12.25 5.09
C LYS A 565 -34.32 11.19 4.48
N LYS A 566 -33.76 10.25 5.26
CA LYS A 566 -32.79 9.27 4.75
C LYS A 566 -33.31 8.51 3.52
N ILE A 567 -34.50 7.92 3.61
CA ILE A 567 -35.05 7.11 2.50
C ILE A 567 -35.23 7.99 1.26
N GLU A 568 -35.86 9.16 1.42
CA GLU A 568 -36.09 10.12 0.34
C GLU A 568 -34.77 10.55 -0.34
N VAL A 569 -33.73 10.84 0.44
CA VAL A 569 -32.40 11.21 -0.08
C VAL A 569 -31.77 10.06 -0.87
N LEU A 570 -31.80 8.83 -0.33
CA LEU A 570 -31.24 7.67 -1.02
C LEU A 570 -32.00 7.33 -2.32
N GLU A 571 -33.33 7.47 -2.31
CA GLU A 571 -34.14 7.28 -3.51
C GLU A 571 -33.83 8.33 -4.59
N LYS A 572 -33.69 9.61 -4.22
CA LYS A 572 -33.26 10.68 -5.13
C LYS A 572 -31.88 10.39 -5.73
N ILE A 573 -30.90 10.00 -4.91
CA ILE A 573 -29.58 9.58 -5.38
C ILE A 573 -29.70 8.42 -6.38
N GLY A 574 -30.53 7.43 -6.09
CA GLY A 574 -30.74 6.29 -6.98
C GLY A 574 -31.38 6.64 -8.32
N ASN A 575 -32.31 7.60 -8.34
CA ASN A 575 -32.90 8.10 -9.59
C ASN A 575 -31.86 8.81 -10.46
N GLU A 576 -31.08 9.73 -9.87
CA GLU A 576 -30.04 10.48 -10.60
C GLU A 576 -28.93 9.55 -11.11
N LEU A 577 -28.49 8.59 -10.30
CA LEU A 577 -27.52 7.57 -10.74
C LEU A 577 -28.09 6.68 -11.83
N GLY A 578 -29.36 6.28 -11.74
CA GLY A 578 -30.04 5.51 -12.77
C GLY A 578 -30.06 6.25 -14.10
N ASN A 579 -30.42 7.54 -14.09
CA ASN A 579 -30.42 8.41 -15.27
C ASN A 579 -29.01 8.53 -15.86
N LYS A 580 -27.99 8.69 -15.01
CA LYS A 580 -26.60 8.76 -15.46
C LYS A 580 -26.14 7.46 -16.13
N ILE A 581 -26.43 6.31 -15.52
CA ILE A 581 -26.11 4.99 -16.11
C ILE A 581 -26.80 4.80 -17.46
N VAL A 582 -28.07 5.19 -17.59
CA VAL A 582 -28.81 5.16 -18.86
C VAL A 582 -28.17 6.05 -19.91
N ALA A 583 -27.76 7.27 -19.54
CA ALA A 583 -27.06 8.18 -20.45
C ALA A 583 -25.73 7.57 -20.92
N THR A 584 -24.95 7.00 -20.01
CA THR A 584 -23.71 6.30 -20.34
C THR A 584 -23.97 5.15 -21.30
N LEU A 585 -24.93 4.26 -21.00
CA LEU A 585 -25.31 3.15 -21.88
C LEU A 585 -25.69 3.60 -23.29
N ASN A 586 -26.49 4.67 -23.42
CA ASN A 586 -26.86 5.20 -24.72
C ASN A 586 -25.64 5.67 -25.51
N ASN A 587 -24.74 6.43 -24.86
CA ASN A 587 -23.49 6.89 -25.48
C ASN A 587 -22.61 5.71 -25.90
N THR A 588 -22.45 4.69 -25.06
CA THR A 588 -21.67 3.48 -25.40
C THR A 588 -22.23 2.78 -26.63
N LEU A 589 -23.56 2.64 -26.72
CA LEU A 589 -24.21 1.99 -27.87
C LEU A 589 -24.13 2.81 -29.16
N GLU A 590 -23.98 4.14 -29.07
CA GLU A 590 -23.70 4.96 -30.25
C GLU A 590 -22.27 4.78 -30.74
N VAL A 591 -21.31 4.58 -29.83
CA VAL A 591 -19.91 4.30 -30.20
C VAL A 591 -19.73 2.90 -30.78
N LEU A 592 -20.55 1.93 -30.36
CA LEU A 592 -20.47 0.53 -30.83
C LEU A 592 -21.22 0.27 -32.15
N LYS A 593 -22.07 1.20 -32.62
CA LYS A 593 -22.75 1.14 -33.92
C LYS A 593 -21.88 1.76 -35.00
#